data_AF-A0A2Z4PQ06-F1
#
_entry.id   AF-A0A2Z4PQ06-F1
#
_cell.length_a   1.000
_cell.length_b   1.000
_cell.length_c   1.000
_cell.angle_alpha   90.00
_cell.angle_beta   90.00
_cell.angle_gamma   90.00
#
_symmetry.space_group_name_H-M   'P 1'
#
loop_
_entity.id
_entity.type
_entity.pdbx_description
1 polymer ?
#
loop_
_entity_poly.entity_id
_entity_poly.type
_entity_poly.pdbx_seq_one_letter_code
_entity_poly.pdbx_strand_id
1 'polypeptide(L)'
;MPLKIILVIVTIVYPFIVYFGLTHFDSTLVMFFVIALLMIRGFTEKQKNTRSVIFTSAFGVLVVAYFWGDQQGLKLYPVLVNASMLLLFVSSLYAKQSIIERIARLKEPNLPETGVRYTRKVTIVWCVFFTLNGLTALFTAFWTSNETWLFYNGFLAYLLIGLLVVIEWIVRFRVKHKV
;
A
#
# COMPACT_ATOMS: atom_id res chain seq x y z
N MET A 1 4.85 5.90 -21.35
CA MET A 1 3.57 5.21 -21.02
C MET A 1 3.77 3.72 -20.69
N PRO A 2 4.44 2.88 -21.52
CA PRO A 2 4.58 1.45 -21.22
C PRO A 2 5.45 1.16 -19.97
N LEU A 3 6.55 1.88 -19.79
CA LEU A 3 7.45 1.71 -18.63
C LEU A 3 6.74 1.87 -17.27
N LYS A 4 5.83 2.85 -17.14
CA LYS A 4 5.10 3.08 -15.89
C LYS A 4 4.16 1.91 -15.57
N ILE A 5 3.49 1.36 -16.57
CA ILE A 5 2.57 0.22 -16.41
C ILE A 5 3.37 -1.01 -15.96
N ILE A 6 4.51 -1.28 -16.60
CA ILE A 6 5.40 -2.38 -16.23
C ILE A 6 5.84 -2.24 -14.77
N LEU A 7 6.33 -1.07 -14.34
CA LEU A 7 6.78 -0.85 -12.96
C LEU A 7 5.66 -1.03 -11.92
N VAL A 8 4.42 -0.64 -12.27
CA VAL A 8 3.24 -0.86 -11.42
C VAL A 8 2.93 -2.35 -11.31
N ILE A 9 2.85 -3.06 -12.43
CA ILE A 9 2.59 -4.52 -12.46
C ILE A 9 3.66 -5.23 -11.64
N VAL A 10 4.92 -4.91 -11.86
CA VAL A 10 6.05 -5.50 -11.16
C VAL A 10 5.95 -5.26 -9.64
N THR A 11 5.47 -4.10 -9.19
CA THR A 11 5.27 -3.90 -7.75
C THR A 11 4.01 -4.56 -7.19
N ILE A 12 2.99 -4.82 -8.01
CA ILE A 12 1.84 -5.63 -7.59
C ILE A 12 2.27 -7.10 -7.46
N VAL A 13 3.15 -7.57 -8.34
CA VAL A 13 3.65 -8.95 -8.35
C VAL A 13 4.86 -9.13 -7.40
N TYR A 14 5.28 -8.08 -6.68
CA TYR A 14 6.40 -8.11 -5.72
C TYR A 14 6.42 -9.33 -4.77
N PRO A 15 5.29 -9.79 -4.18
CA PRO A 15 5.33 -10.91 -3.25
C PRO A 15 5.76 -12.21 -3.93
N PHE A 16 5.39 -12.37 -5.21
CA PHE A 16 5.85 -13.49 -6.03
C PHE A 16 7.34 -13.34 -6.36
N ILE A 17 7.80 -12.13 -6.71
CA ILE A 17 9.22 -11.87 -6.97
C ILE A 17 10.06 -12.23 -5.74
N VAL A 18 9.62 -11.85 -4.54
CA VAL A 18 10.32 -12.18 -3.29
C VAL A 18 10.26 -13.67 -2.99
N TYR A 19 9.09 -14.31 -3.11
CA TYR A 19 8.95 -15.75 -2.84
C TYR A 19 9.83 -16.59 -3.78
N PHE A 20 9.74 -16.35 -5.09
CA PHE A 20 10.56 -17.08 -6.07
C PHE A 20 12.03 -16.68 -5.98
N GLY A 21 12.31 -15.42 -5.68
CA GLY A 21 13.67 -14.92 -5.46
C GLY A 21 14.35 -15.64 -4.31
N LEU A 22 13.72 -15.67 -3.13
CA LEU A 22 14.25 -16.30 -1.93
C LEU A 22 14.37 -17.83 -2.02
N THR A 23 13.65 -18.47 -2.96
CA THR A 23 13.74 -19.92 -3.17
C THR A 23 14.84 -20.32 -4.15
N HIS A 24 15.28 -19.43 -5.03
CA HIS A 24 16.25 -19.74 -6.11
C HIS A 24 17.57 -18.96 -6.00
N PHE A 25 17.59 -17.85 -5.26
CA PHE A 25 18.72 -16.94 -5.18
C PHE A 25 19.02 -16.56 -3.73
N ASP A 26 20.23 -16.04 -3.52
CA ASP A 26 20.64 -15.47 -2.25
C ASP A 26 19.79 -14.23 -1.88
N SER A 27 19.44 -14.10 -0.59
CA SER A 27 18.56 -13.04 -0.12
C SER A 27 19.12 -11.64 -0.32
N THR A 28 20.45 -11.47 -0.26
CA THR A 28 21.12 -10.18 -0.47
C THR A 28 20.95 -9.73 -1.91
N LEU A 29 21.13 -10.65 -2.88
CA LEU A 29 20.94 -10.35 -4.29
C LEU A 29 19.49 -9.95 -4.58
N VAL A 30 18.52 -10.71 -4.05
CA VAL A 30 17.09 -10.40 -4.21
C VAL A 30 16.76 -9.04 -3.61
N MET A 31 17.31 -8.72 -2.43
CA MET A 31 17.12 -7.43 -1.79
C MET A 31 17.63 -6.28 -2.66
N PHE A 32 18.87 -6.35 -3.15
CA PHE A 32 19.41 -5.29 -4.01
C PHE A 32 18.61 -5.12 -5.30
N PHE A 33 18.15 -6.22 -5.90
CA PHE A 33 17.28 -6.18 -7.06
C PHE A 33 15.95 -5.45 -6.77
N VAL A 34 15.29 -5.81 -5.67
CA VAL A 34 14.02 -5.18 -5.26
C VAL A 34 14.22 -3.70 -4.92
N ILE A 35 15.29 -3.34 -4.20
CA ILE A 35 15.61 -1.95 -3.89
C ILE A 35 15.86 -1.16 -5.18
N ALA A 36 16.66 -1.67 -6.11
CA ALA A 36 16.90 -0.99 -7.40
C ALA A 36 15.58 -0.72 -8.15
N LEU A 37 14.70 -1.73 -8.20
CA LEU A 37 13.38 -1.63 -8.81
C LEU A 37 12.50 -0.57 -8.12
N LEU A 38 12.46 -0.55 -6.79
CA LEU A 38 11.72 0.45 -6.03
C LEU A 38 12.29 1.86 -6.24
N MET A 39 13.61 2.01 -6.36
CA MET A 39 14.25 3.31 -6.63
C MET A 39 13.88 3.80 -8.03
N ILE A 40 13.97 2.95 -9.06
CA ILE A 40 13.55 3.28 -10.43
C ILE A 40 12.08 3.71 -10.45
N ARG A 41 11.21 2.96 -9.75
CA ARG A 41 9.79 3.32 -9.61
C ARG A 41 9.61 4.65 -8.87
N GLY A 42 10.35 4.88 -7.79
CA GLY A 42 10.28 6.10 -6.99
C GLY A 42 10.68 7.34 -7.79
N PHE A 43 11.73 7.26 -8.62
CA PHE A 43 12.17 8.36 -9.47
C PHE A 43 11.26 8.62 -10.67
N THR A 44 10.55 7.61 -11.16
CA THR A 44 9.60 7.74 -12.28
C THR A 44 8.19 8.17 -11.82
N GLU A 45 7.89 8.07 -10.52
CA GLU A 45 6.59 8.48 -9.98
C GLU A 45 6.49 9.99 -9.80
N LYS A 46 5.48 10.58 -10.45
CA LYS A 46 5.20 12.02 -10.41
C LYS A 46 4.33 12.40 -9.22
N GLN A 47 3.52 11.47 -8.72
CA GLN A 47 2.62 11.75 -7.61
C GLN A 47 3.39 11.75 -6.28
N LYS A 48 3.52 12.92 -5.65
CA LYS A 48 4.28 13.13 -4.40
C LYS A 48 3.98 12.11 -3.30
N ASN A 49 2.70 11.81 -3.04
CA ASN A 49 2.31 10.89 -1.97
C ASN A 49 2.78 9.45 -2.26
N THR A 50 2.52 8.94 -3.46
CA THR A 50 2.97 7.60 -3.87
C THR A 50 4.49 7.50 -3.88
N ARG A 51 5.17 8.53 -4.40
CA ARG A 51 6.62 8.63 -4.35
C ARG A 51 7.15 8.56 -2.90
N SER A 52 6.54 9.33 -1.99
CA SER A 52 6.91 9.31 -0.57
C SER A 52 6.73 7.92 0.05
N VAL A 53 5.64 7.22 -0.26
CA VAL A 53 5.40 5.87 0.27
C VAL A 53 6.43 4.88 -0.27
N ILE A 54 6.78 4.95 -1.56
CA ILE A 54 7.80 4.08 -2.16
C ILE A 54 9.15 4.29 -1.48
N PHE A 55 9.64 5.53 -1.37
CA PHE A 55 10.95 5.80 -0.78
C PHE A 55 11.01 5.47 0.71
N THR A 56 9.97 5.82 1.49
CA THR A 56 9.93 5.47 2.91
C THR A 56 9.88 3.97 3.13
N SER A 57 9.15 3.23 2.29
CA SER A 57 9.09 1.77 2.38
C SER A 57 10.41 1.12 1.95
N ALA A 58 11.05 1.62 0.88
CA ALA A 58 12.35 1.11 0.44
C ALA A 58 13.45 1.36 1.49
N PHE A 59 13.46 2.55 2.12
CA PHE A 59 14.35 2.83 3.23
C PHE A 59 14.07 1.91 4.43
N GLY A 60 12.78 1.71 4.76
CA GLY A 60 12.38 0.79 5.82
C GLY A 60 12.87 -0.65 5.58
N VAL A 61 12.85 -1.13 4.33
CA VAL A 61 13.39 -2.46 3.97
C VAL A 61 14.86 -2.57 4.34
N LEU A 62 15.67 -1.55 4.03
CA LEU A 62 17.11 -1.54 4.36
C LEU A 62 17.34 -1.51 5.88
N VAL A 63 16.57 -0.70 6.61
CA VAL A 63 16.64 -0.63 8.07
C VAL A 63 16.30 -1.99 8.68
N VAL A 64 15.20 -2.61 8.24
CA VAL A 64 14.81 -3.93 8.71
C VAL A 64 15.88 -4.97 8.37
N ALA A 65 16.41 -4.95 7.15
CA ALA A 65 17.46 -5.87 6.73
C ALA A 65 18.70 -5.76 7.60
N TYR A 66 19.09 -4.54 7.99
CA TYR A 66 20.21 -4.30 8.88
C TYR A 66 20.03 -4.94 10.26
N PHE A 67 18.82 -4.92 10.83
CA PHE A 67 18.56 -5.43 12.18
C PHE A 67 18.07 -6.89 12.24
N TRP A 68 17.32 -7.35 11.22
CA TRP A 68 16.65 -8.66 11.20
C TRP A 68 17.03 -9.54 9.99
N GLY A 69 17.90 -9.06 9.10
CA GLY A 69 18.36 -9.78 7.91
C GLY A 69 17.53 -9.54 6.66
N ASP A 70 18.16 -9.75 5.50
CA ASP A 70 17.63 -9.40 4.17
C ASP A 70 16.27 -10.02 3.86
N GLN A 71 16.08 -11.30 4.25
CA GLN A 71 14.81 -11.99 4.07
C GLN A 71 13.66 -11.27 4.80
N GLN A 72 13.89 -10.83 6.03
CA GLN A 72 12.87 -10.10 6.79
C GLN A 72 12.67 -8.69 6.25
N GLY A 73 13.73 -8.03 5.80
CA GLY A 73 13.64 -6.77 5.06
C GLY A 73 12.68 -6.89 3.87
N LEU A 74 12.89 -7.92 3.06
CA LEU A 74 12.04 -8.22 1.92
C LEU A 74 10.60 -8.55 2.32
N LYS A 75 10.38 -9.42 3.30
CA LYS A 75 9.03 -9.86 3.73
C LYS A 75 8.22 -8.78 4.44
N LEU A 76 8.88 -7.78 5.03
CA LEU A 76 8.23 -6.66 5.73
C LEU A 76 7.86 -5.48 4.83
N TYR A 77 8.23 -5.50 3.56
CA TYR A 77 7.80 -4.45 2.62
C TYR A 77 6.27 -4.17 2.62
N PRO A 78 5.36 -5.16 2.66
CA PRO A 78 3.92 -4.91 2.74
C PRO A 78 3.53 -4.22 4.05
N VAL A 79 4.20 -4.55 5.16
CA VAL A 79 3.98 -3.90 6.46
C VAL A 79 4.35 -2.43 6.38
N LEU A 80 5.51 -2.14 5.78
CA LEU A 80 6.00 -0.77 5.60
C LEU A 80 5.08 0.06 4.69
N VAL A 81 4.58 -0.54 3.60
CA VAL A 81 3.60 0.13 2.72
C VAL A 81 2.31 0.44 3.47
N ASN A 82 1.77 -0.52 4.25
CA ASN A 82 0.59 -0.29 5.08
C ASN A 82 0.84 0.79 6.13
N ALA A 83 1.98 0.79 6.80
CA ALA A 83 2.33 1.79 7.80
C ALA A 83 2.47 3.19 7.18
N SER A 84 3.17 3.32 6.05
CA SER A 84 3.29 4.60 5.33
C SER A 84 1.94 5.11 4.83
N MET A 85 1.07 4.23 4.33
CA MET A 85 -0.29 4.61 3.93
C MET A 85 -1.16 4.99 5.13
N LEU A 86 -1.06 4.27 6.24
CA LEU A 86 -1.76 4.60 7.48
C LEU A 86 -1.37 5.99 7.98
N LEU A 87 -0.06 6.28 8.06
CA LEU A 87 0.44 7.60 8.45
C LEU A 87 -0.06 8.70 7.52
N LEU A 88 -0.05 8.45 6.21
CA LEU A 88 -0.57 9.37 5.20
C LEU A 88 -2.07 9.65 5.41
N PHE A 89 -2.88 8.61 5.64
CA PHE A 89 -4.32 8.73 5.84
C PHE A 89 -4.68 9.38 7.18
N VAL A 90 -4.04 8.95 8.27
CA VAL A 90 -4.25 9.51 9.62
C VAL A 90 -3.84 10.98 9.65
N SER A 91 -2.66 11.34 9.13
CA SER A 91 -2.23 12.75 9.08
C SER A 91 -3.21 13.62 8.27
N SER A 92 -3.81 13.07 7.21
CA SER A 92 -4.82 13.78 6.42
C SER A 92 -6.12 14.07 7.18
N LEU A 93 -6.46 13.29 8.22
CA LEU A 93 -7.65 13.53 9.03
C LEU A 93 -7.53 14.80 9.89
N TYR A 94 -6.31 15.24 10.18
CA TYR A 94 -6.02 16.48 10.91
C TYR A 94 -5.77 17.69 9.98
N ALA A 95 -5.60 17.44 8.69
CA ALA A 95 -5.46 18.49 7.68
C ALA A 95 -6.83 19.12 7.31
N LYS A 96 -6.80 20.24 6.60
CA LYS A 96 -8.02 20.91 6.09
C LYS A 96 -8.90 20.00 5.22
N GLN A 97 -8.29 19.07 4.49
CA GLN A 97 -8.98 18.13 3.62
C GLN A 97 -8.38 16.74 3.80
N SER A 98 -9.24 15.73 4.00
CA SER A 98 -8.78 14.34 4.05
C SER A 98 -8.32 13.86 2.67
N ILE A 99 -7.53 12.79 2.60
CA ILE A 99 -7.05 12.28 1.31
C ILE A 99 -8.20 11.87 0.40
N ILE A 100 -9.22 11.20 0.93
CA ILE A 100 -10.39 10.80 0.15
C ILE A 100 -11.17 12.03 -0.31
N GLU A 101 -11.24 13.10 0.49
CA GLU A 101 -11.83 14.38 0.08
C GLU A 101 -11.04 15.01 -1.07
N ARG A 102 -9.71 15.08 -0.97
CA ARG A 102 -8.86 15.61 -2.05
C ARG A 102 -9.07 14.86 -3.35
N ILE A 103 -9.19 13.53 -3.29
CA ILE A 103 -9.48 12.69 -4.46
C ILE A 103 -10.90 12.96 -4.98
N ALA A 104 -11.89 13.10 -4.10
CA ALA A 104 -13.27 13.41 -4.50
C ALA A 104 -13.37 14.77 -5.21
N ARG A 105 -12.66 15.80 -4.71
CA ARG A 105 -12.64 17.15 -5.29
C ARG A 105 -12.00 17.25 -6.66
N LEU A 106 -11.20 16.25 -7.08
CA LEU A 106 -10.72 16.17 -8.46
C LEU A 106 -11.86 15.94 -9.46
N LYS A 107 -12.94 15.26 -9.03
CA LYS A 107 -14.13 15.03 -9.86
C LYS A 107 -15.24 16.02 -9.55
N GLU A 108 -15.36 16.45 -8.29
CA GLU A 108 -16.43 17.33 -7.81
C GLU A 108 -15.83 18.48 -6.99
N PRO A 109 -15.34 19.56 -7.63
CA PRO A 109 -14.58 20.62 -6.96
C PRO A 109 -15.34 21.25 -5.78
N ASN A 110 -16.65 21.44 -5.94
CA ASN A 110 -17.55 22.05 -4.95
C ASN A 110 -18.29 21.00 -4.11
N LEU A 111 -17.55 20.06 -3.53
CA LEU A 111 -18.10 19.00 -2.69
C LEU A 111 -18.88 19.59 -1.49
N PRO A 112 -20.17 19.23 -1.30
CA PRO A 112 -21.00 19.74 -0.21
C PRO A 112 -20.52 19.20 1.15
N GLU A 113 -20.96 19.84 2.25
CA GLU A 113 -20.56 19.44 3.61
C GLU A 113 -20.87 17.98 3.95
N THR A 114 -22.00 17.47 3.47
CA THR A 114 -22.37 16.05 3.62
C THR A 114 -21.36 15.13 2.96
N GLY A 115 -20.87 15.51 1.78
CA GLY A 115 -19.79 14.83 1.06
C GLY A 115 -18.46 14.88 1.82
N VAL A 116 -18.11 16.03 2.42
CA VAL A 116 -16.91 16.18 3.26
C VAL A 116 -16.98 15.27 4.49
N ARG A 117 -18.11 15.22 5.20
CA ARG A 117 -18.30 14.32 6.35
C ARG A 117 -18.20 12.85 5.92
N TYR A 118 -18.76 12.49 4.76
CA TYR A 118 -18.67 11.14 4.20
C TYR A 118 -17.23 10.75 3.87
N THR A 119 -16.49 11.57 3.12
CA THR A 119 -15.10 11.26 2.72
C THR A 119 -14.18 11.14 3.94
N ARG A 120 -14.43 11.90 5.00
CA ARG A 120 -13.71 11.76 6.28
C ARG A 120 -13.98 10.40 6.95
N LYS A 121 -15.23 9.93 6.97
CA LYS A 121 -15.57 8.57 7.45
C LYS A 121 -14.89 7.49 6.60
N VAL A 122 -14.92 7.61 5.28
CA VAL A 122 -14.22 6.68 4.38
C VAL A 122 -12.72 6.68 4.65
N THR A 123 -12.12 7.84 4.93
CA THR A 123 -10.69 7.94 5.30
C THR A 123 -10.40 7.15 6.59
N ILE A 124 -11.28 7.20 7.59
CA ILE A 124 -11.15 6.40 8.83
C ILE A 124 -11.24 4.90 8.52
N VAL A 125 -12.18 4.47 7.66
CA VAL A 125 -12.29 3.06 7.24
C VAL A 125 -10.98 2.57 6.61
N TRP A 126 -10.35 3.40 5.76
CA TRP A 126 -9.03 3.09 5.20
C TRP A 126 -7.94 2.98 6.28
N CYS A 127 -7.94 3.85 7.31
CA CYS A 127 -7.01 3.73 8.43
C CYS A 127 -7.18 2.38 9.17
N VAL A 128 -8.42 1.99 9.45
CA VAL A 128 -8.71 0.69 10.10
C VAL A 128 -8.21 -0.45 9.21
N PHE A 129 -8.50 -0.39 7.90
CA PHE A 129 -8.03 -1.37 6.94
C PHE A 129 -6.50 -1.49 6.93
N PHE A 130 -5.76 -0.39 6.78
CA PHE A 130 -4.29 -0.42 6.76
C PHE A 130 -3.70 -0.93 8.08
N THR A 131 -4.35 -0.66 9.21
CA THR A 131 -3.94 -1.20 10.51
C THR A 131 -4.08 -2.73 10.53
N LEU A 132 -5.27 -3.25 10.23
CA LEU A 132 -5.53 -4.70 10.25
C LEU A 132 -4.70 -5.46 9.20
N ASN A 133 -4.61 -4.92 7.99
CA ASN A 133 -3.84 -5.51 6.90
C ASN A 133 -2.34 -5.47 7.20
N GLY A 134 -1.83 -4.36 7.75
CA GLY A 134 -0.44 -4.23 8.18
C GLY A 134 -0.07 -5.20 9.31
N LEU A 135 -0.94 -5.36 10.31
CA LEU A 135 -0.74 -6.32 11.39
C LEU A 135 -0.76 -7.77 10.90
N THR A 136 -1.64 -8.10 9.95
CA THR A 136 -1.70 -9.46 9.38
C THR A 136 -0.49 -9.72 8.48
N ALA A 137 -0.04 -8.73 7.70
CA ALA A 137 1.20 -8.80 6.94
C ALA A 137 2.41 -9.01 7.86
N LEU A 138 2.45 -8.32 9.01
CA LEU A 138 3.49 -8.49 10.03
C LEU A 138 3.45 -9.88 10.64
N PHE A 139 2.25 -10.35 11.00
CA PHE A 139 2.03 -11.69 11.52
C PHE A 139 2.55 -12.77 10.55
N THR A 140 2.16 -12.65 9.28
CA THR A 140 2.59 -13.61 8.25
C THR A 140 4.09 -13.56 7.97
N ALA A 141 4.74 -12.39 8.11
CA ALA A 141 6.16 -12.25 7.85
C ALA A 141 7.03 -13.03 8.86
N PHE A 142 6.68 -12.98 10.14
CA PHE A 142 7.48 -13.54 11.24
C PHE A 142 7.04 -14.94 11.70
N TRP A 143 5.74 -15.24 11.68
CA TRP A 143 5.20 -16.44 12.35
C TRP A 143 4.60 -17.48 11.40
N THR A 144 4.68 -17.27 10.08
CA THR A 144 4.11 -18.21 9.10
C THR A 144 5.10 -18.60 8.02
N SER A 145 4.78 -19.69 7.31
CA SER A 145 5.56 -20.17 6.18
C SER A 145 5.62 -19.15 5.03
N ASN A 146 6.58 -19.29 4.13
CA ASN A 146 6.72 -18.38 2.99
C ASN A 146 5.54 -18.50 2.02
N GLU A 147 4.91 -19.67 1.91
CA GLU A 147 3.70 -19.91 1.12
C GLU A 147 2.50 -19.18 1.73
N THR A 148 2.35 -19.24 3.05
CA THR A 148 1.28 -18.51 3.77
C THR A 148 1.45 -17.01 3.60
N TRP A 149 2.70 -16.53 3.74
CA TRP A 149 3.04 -15.14 3.50
C TRP A 149 2.75 -14.70 2.07
N LEU A 150 3.10 -15.52 1.07
CA LEU A 150 2.81 -15.26 -0.35
C LEU A 150 1.30 -15.24 -0.60
N PHE A 151 0.55 -16.22 -0.09
CA PHE A 151 -0.89 -16.28 -0.26
C PHE A 151 -1.59 -15.04 0.29
N TYR A 152 -1.21 -14.61 1.50
CA TYR A 152 -1.80 -13.42 2.08
C TYR A 152 -1.39 -12.16 1.31
N ASN A 153 -0.09 -11.88 1.19
CA ASN A 153 0.40 -10.62 0.66
C ASN A 153 0.34 -10.52 -0.87
N GLY A 154 0.37 -11.66 -1.57
CA GLY A 154 0.30 -11.79 -3.02
C GLY A 154 -1.10 -12.00 -3.60
N PHE A 155 -2.09 -12.34 -2.77
CA PHE A 155 -3.46 -12.56 -3.24
C PHE A 155 -4.50 -11.95 -2.30
N LEU A 156 -4.61 -12.41 -1.05
CA LEU A 156 -5.72 -12.06 -0.17
C LEU A 156 -5.78 -10.56 0.14
N ALA A 157 -4.63 -9.93 0.40
CA ALA A 157 -4.53 -8.49 0.64
C ALA A 157 -5.08 -7.68 -0.54
N TYR A 158 -4.77 -8.08 -1.78
CA TYR A 158 -5.29 -7.40 -2.97
C TYR A 158 -6.79 -7.62 -3.16
N LEU A 159 -7.28 -8.82 -2.87
CA LEU A 159 -8.72 -9.10 -2.89
C LEU A 159 -9.46 -8.22 -1.88
N LEU A 160 -8.94 -8.08 -0.66
CA LEU A 160 -9.53 -7.23 0.37
C LEU A 160 -9.50 -5.74 0.00
N ILE A 161 -8.39 -5.25 -0.57
CA ILE A 161 -8.30 -3.88 -1.11
C ILE A 161 -9.37 -3.67 -2.19
N GLY A 162 -9.48 -4.60 -3.14
CA GLY A 162 -10.48 -4.54 -4.21
C GLY A 162 -11.90 -4.51 -3.66
N LEU A 163 -12.20 -5.39 -2.69
CA LEU A 163 -13.49 -5.44 -2.03
C LEU A 163 -13.82 -4.12 -1.32
N LEU A 164 -12.86 -3.55 -0.60
CA LEU A 164 -13.05 -2.26 0.09
C LEU A 164 -13.37 -1.14 -0.91
N VAL A 165 -12.67 -1.08 -2.04
CA VAL A 165 -12.93 -0.11 -3.10
C VAL A 165 -14.33 -0.30 -3.70
N VAL A 166 -14.74 -1.55 -3.97
CA VAL A 166 -16.06 -1.86 -4.53
C VAL A 166 -17.17 -1.51 -3.54
N ILE A 167 -17.03 -1.88 -2.26
CA ILE A 167 -17.99 -1.53 -1.21
C ILE A 167 -18.11 -0.01 -1.08
N GLU A 168 -16.98 0.70 -1.04
CA GLU A 168 -16.99 2.16 -0.97
C GLU A 168 -17.72 2.78 -2.17
N TRP A 169 -17.48 2.27 -3.36
CA TRP A 169 -18.16 2.74 -4.57
C TRP A 169 -19.67 2.52 -4.53
N ILE A 170 -20.13 1.33 -4.10
CA ILE A 170 -21.55 1.01 -3.94
C ILE A 170 -22.20 1.92 -2.89
N VAL A 171 -21.55 2.11 -1.74
CA VAL A 171 -22.04 2.98 -0.67
C VAL A 171 -22.14 4.42 -1.17
N ARG A 172 -21.11 4.92 -1.87
CA ARG A 172 -21.11 6.27 -2.45
C ARG A 172 -22.25 6.46 -3.43
N PHE A 173 -22.52 5.48 -4.30
CA PHE A 173 -23.62 5.52 -5.24
C PHE A 173 -24.98 5.63 -4.52
N ARG A 174 -25.20 4.81 -3.49
CA ARG A 174 -26.45 4.84 -2.69
C ARG A 174 -26.61 6.14 -1.90
N VAL A 175 -25.55 6.69 -1.35
CA VAL A 175 -25.59 7.96 -0.61
C VAL A 175 -25.88 9.12 -1.56
N LYS A 176 -25.27 9.14 -2.76
CA LYS A 176 -25.54 10.16 -3.78
C LYS A 176 -26.98 10.13 -4.31
N HIS A 177 -27.62 8.97 -4.35
CA HIS A 177 -29.03 8.86 -4.77
C HIS A 177 -30.05 9.18 -3.68
N LYS A 178 -29.62 9.29 -2.42
CA LYS A 178 -30.50 9.64 -1.28
C LYS A 178 -30.44 11.12 -0.89
N VAL A 179 -29.55 11.89 -1.52
CA VAL A 179 -29.42 13.35 -1.40
C VAL A 179 -30.00 13.98 -2.65
#